data_AF-A0A0V8E920-F1
#
_entry.id   AF-A0A0V8E920-F1
#
_cell.length_a   1.000
_cell.length_b   1.000
_cell.length_c   1.000
_cell.angle_alpha   90.00
_cell.angle_beta   90.00
_cell.angle_gamma   90.00
#
_symmetry.space_group_name_H-M   'P 1'
#
loop_
_entity.id
_entity.type
_entity.pdbx_description
1 polymer ?
#
loop_
_entity_poly.entity_id
_entity_poly.type
_entity_poly.pdbx_seq_one_letter_code
_entity_poly.pdbx_strand_id
1 'polypeptide(L)'
;MNYPTLNLDAEGRIKDLCPICKNETLYGNYCQICGIDIINKCTGIKTSNGGILTSSTPCSTPLKGDARHCTECGANSTFLENGLLKSWTDAPQTEK
;
A
#
# COMPACT_ATOMS: atom_id res chain seq x y z
N MET A 1 -17.11 5.01 8.57
CA MET A 1 -16.41 3.92 7.85
C MET A 1 -15.03 3.78 8.45
N ASN A 2 -14.64 2.56 8.83
CA ASN A 2 -13.30 2.28 9.33
C ASN A 2 -12.54 1.53 8.22
N TYR A 3 -11.45 2.10 7.73
CA TYR A 3 -10.64 1.46 6.69
C TYR A 3 -9.49 0.67 7.33
N PRO A 4 -9.17 -0.55 6.86
CA PRO A 4 -8.02 -1.29 7.35
C PRO A 4 -6.75 -0.45 7.25
N THR A 5 -5.97 -0.42 8.33
CA THR A 5 -4.71 0.31 8.45
C THR A 5 -3.63 -0.68 8.86
N LEU A 6 -2.49 -0.65 8.18
CA LEU A 6 -1.30 -1.41 8.57
C LEU A 6 -0.45 -0.56 9.52
N ASN A 7 0.11 -1.20 10.55
CA ASN A 7 0.97 -0.54 11.52
C ASN A 7 2.38 -0.36 10.94
N LEU A 8 2.87 0.87 10.94
CA LEU A 8 4.15 1.21 10.32
C LEU A 8 5.18 1.71 11.35
N ASP A 9 6.46 1.51 11.06
CA ASP A 9 7.58 2.15 11.76
C ASP A 9 7.77 3.61 11.31
N ALA A 10 8.81 4.27 11.84
CA ALA A 10 9.10 5.67 11.54
C ALA A 10 9.51 5.90 10.08
N GLU A 11 10.04 4.86 9.42
CA GLU A 11 10.45 4.84 8.03
C GLU A 11 9.30 4.48 7.07
N GLY A 12 8.11 4.17 7.59
CA GLY A 12 6.91 3.82 6.81
C GLY A 12 6.84 2.35 6.38
N ARG A 13 7.63 1.47 7.01
CA ARG A 13 7.62 0.02 6.77
C ARG A 13 6.73 -0.69 7.77
N ILE A 14 6.19 -1.84 7.39
CA ILE A 14 5.39 -2.68 8.28
C ILE A 14 6.21 -3.03 9.52
N LYS A 15 5.66 -2.70 10.69
CA LYS A 15 6.29 -2.91 11.99
C LYS A 15 6.06 -4.34 12.52
N ASP A 16 4.95 -4.94 12.14
CA ASP A 16 4.54 -6.26 12.61
C ASP A 16 5.08 -7.36 11.68
N LEU A 17 4.32 -8.43 11.48
CA LEU A 17 4.66 -9.55 10.60
C LEU A 17 4.35 -9.28 9.12
N CYS A 18 5.05 -9.97 8.22
CA CYS A 18 4.73 -9.94 6.79
C CYS A 18 3.27 -10.40 6.57
N PRO A 19 2.39 -9.58 5.96
CA PRO A 19 0.99 -9.92 5.80
C PRO A 19 0.77 -11.15 4.90
N ILE A 20 1.71 -11.42 3.97
CA ILE A 20 1.67 -12.52 3.02
C ILE A 20 2.18 -13.82 3.62
N CYS A 21 3.45 -13.88 4.03
CA CYS A 21 4.10 -15.13 4.45
C CYS A 21 4.30 -15.26 5.97
N LYS A 22 3.80 -14.30 6.75
CA LYS A 22 3.89 -14.27 8.23
C LYS A 22 5.32 -14.26 8.81
N ASN A 23 6.31 -13.89 8.00
CA ASN A 23 7.67 -13.67 8.47
C ASN A 23 7.71 -12.57 9.55
N GLU A 24 8.28 -12.90 10.72
CA GLU A 24 8.34 -12.04 11.90
C GLU A 24 9.51 -11.06 11.87
N THR A 25 10.49 -11.32 11.01
CA THR A 25 11.71 -10.53 10.95
C THR A 25 11.72 -9.76 9.64
N LEU A 26 11.43 -8.46 9.65
CA LEU A 26 11.40 -7.62 8.46
C LEU A 26 12.62 -6.68 8.39
N TYR A 27 13.26 -6.61 7.22
CA TYR A 27 14.39 -5.71 6.98
C TYR A 27 14.30 -5.04 5.62
N GLY A 28 14.82 -3.81 5.52
CA GLY A 28 14.80 -3.05 4.27
C GLY A 28 13.38 -2.66 3.85
N ASN A 29 13.12 -2.63 2.54
CA ASN A 29 11.82 -2.19 1.99
C ASN A 29 10.99 -3.36 1.40
N TYR A 30 11.53 -4.58 1.46
CA TYR A 30 10.92 -5.79 0.90
C TYR A 30 11.01 -6.92 1.92
N CYS A 31 10.00 -7.79 1.97
CA CYS A 31 10.11 -9.01 2.76
C CYS A 31 11.16 -9.93 2.15
N GLN A 32 12.19 -10.32 2.91
CA GLN A 32 13.26 -11.19 2.41
C GLN A 32 12.81 -12.63 2.11
N ILE A 33 11.60 -13.01 2.51
CA ILE A 33 11.05 -14.36 2.31
C ILE A 33 10.16 -14.43 1.05
N CYS A 34 9.22 -13.49 0.89
CA CYS A 34 8.28 -13.52 -0.24
C CYS A 34 8.44 -12.38 -1.25
N GLY A 35 9.34 -11.42 -1.01
CA GLY A 35 9.62 -10.32 -1.92
C GLY A 35 8.60 -9.17 -1.94
N ILE A 36 7.52 -9.24 -1.14
CA ILE A 36 6.48 -8.19 -1.13
C ILE A 36 7.04 -6.86 -0.61
N ASP A 37 6.60 -5.72 -1.16
CA ASP A 37 6.89 -4.42 -0.57
C ASP A 37 6.31 -4.35 0.85
N ILE A 38 7.17 -4.14 1.84
CA ILE A 38 6.77 -3.89 3.23
C ILE A 38 6.70 -2.39 3.54
N ILE A 39 7.06 -1.53 2.59
CA ILE A 39 6.92 -0.07 2.68
C ILE A 39 5.76 0.38 1.80
N ASN A 40 4.95 1.32 2.29
CA ASN A 40 3.92 1.93 1.46
C ASN A 40 4.53 3.12 0.71
N LYS A 41 4.58 3.07 -0.61
CA LYS A 41 5.12 4.16 -1.44
C LYS A 41 4.22 4.42 -2.65
N CYS A 42 4.32 5.62 -3.19
CA CYS A 42 3.71 5.97 -4.46
C CYS A 42 4.33 5.10 -5.57
N THR A 43 3.51 4.49 -6.43
CA THR A 43 4.02 3.75 -7.60
C THR A 43 4.21 4.64 -8.81
N GLY A 44 3.65 5.86 -8.78
CA GLY A 44 3.56 6.74 -9.95
C GLY A 44 2.55 6.25 -11.00
N ILE A 45 1.91 5.10 -10.78
CA ILE A 45 0.93 4.49 -11.68
C ILE A 45 -0.48 4.89 -11.23
N LYS A 46 -1.25 5.50 -12.11
CA LYS A 46 -2.63 5.92 -11.84
C LYS A 46 -3.57 5.37 -12.91
N THR A 47 -4.63 4.72 -12.47
CA THR A 47 -5.73 4.26 -13.33
C THR A 47 -6.81 5.32 -13.39
N SER A 48 -7.14 5.78 -14.60
CA SER A 48 -8.24 6.73 -14.82
C SER A 48 -9.57 6.00 -15.02
N ASN A 49 -10.70 6.72 -14.94
CA ASN A 49 -12.09 6.21 -15.04
C ASN A 49 -12.49 5.56 -16.39
N GLY A 50 -11.53 5.15 -17.22
CA GLY A 50 -11.74 4.35 -18.43
C GLY A 50 -10.72 3.21 -18.58
N GLY A 51 -10.05 2.82 -17.49
CA GLY A 51 -9.00 1.81 -17.51
C GLY A 51 -7.66 2.29 -18.09
N ILE A 52 -7.54 3.59 -18.38
CA ILE A 52 -6.29 4.17 -18.91
C ILE A 52 -5.27 4.23 -17.77
N LEU A 53 -4.15 3.52 -17.96
CA LEU A 53 -3.00 3.59 -17.07
C LEU A 53 -2.11 4.76 -17.47
N THR A 54 -1.82 5.62 -16.50
CA THR A 54 -0.84 6.70 -16.63
C THR A 54 0.31 6.43 -15.67
N SER A 55 1.53 6.62 -16.15
CA SER A 55 2.75 6.48 -15.35
C SER A 55 3.43 7.84 -15.24
N SER A 56 3.89 8.14 -14.04
CA SER A 56 4.59 9.37 -13.68
C SER A 56 5.70 9.03 -12.70
N THR A 57 6.60 9.98 -12.45
CA THR A 57 7.65 9.80 -11.45
C THR A 57 7.02 9.60 -10.07
N PRO A 58 7.35 8.52 -9.34
CA PRO A 58 6.88 8.30 -7.99
C PRO A 58 7.24 9.44 -7.04
N CYS A 59 6.31 9.82 -6.17
CA CYS A 59 6.60 10.73 -5.06
C CYS A 59 7.55 10.06 -4.06
N SER A 60 8.52 10.80 -3.54
CA SER A 60 9.61 10.24 -2.72
C SER A 60 9.20 9.85 -1.29
N THR A 61 8.11 10.42 -0.76
CA THR A 61 7.71 10.22 0.63
C THR A 61 6.94 8.92 0.82
N PRO A 62 7.31 8.10 1.83
CA PRO A 62 6.48 6.96 2.25
C PRO A 62 5.07 7.40 2.60
N LEU A 63 4.10 6.58 2.22
CA LEU A 63 2.69 6.82 2.46
C LEU A 63 2.28 6.21 3.80
N LYS A 64 1.16 6.69 4.37
CA LYS A 64 0.60 6.16 5.62
C LYS A 64 0.08 4.73 5.43
N GLY A 65 -0.06 3.99 6.53
CA GLY A 65 -0.49 2.59 6.52
C GLY A 65 -1.93 2.35 6.06
N ASP A 66 -2.72 3.42 5.90
CA ASP A 66 -4.08 3.43 5.37
C ASP A 66 -4.18 4.01 3.94
N ALA A 67 -3.07 4.49 3.36
CA ALA A 67 -3.10 5.13 2.06
C ALA A 67 -3.13 4.09 0.93
N ARG A 68 -4.26 4.05 0.19
CA ARG A 68 -4.39 3.29 -1.07
C ARG A 68 -3.88 4.08 -2.28
N HIS A 69 -3.89 5.41 -2.16
CA HIS A 69 -3.43 6.33 -3.19
C HIS A 69 -2.51 7.38 -2.58
N CYS A 70 -1.58 7.89 -3.37
CA CYS A 70 -0.69 8.98 -3.01
C CYS A 70 -1.49 10.28 -2.84
N THR A 71 -1.31 10.97 -1.72
CA THR A 71 -1.98 12.25 -1.44
C THR A 71 -1.51 13.39 -2.33
N GLU A 72 -0.32 13.28 -2.92
CA GLU A 72 0.28 14.33 -3.76
C GLU A 72 -0.15 14.24 -5.22
N CYS A 73 -0.26 13.03 -5.80
CA CYS A 73 -0.51 12.84 -7.23
C CYS A 73 -1.71 11.92 -7.56
N GLY A 74 -2.29 11.24 -6.56
CA GLY A 74 -3.39 10.31 -6.74
C GLY A 74 -3.03 8.99 -7.43
N ALA A 75 -1.74 8.70 -7.62
CA ALA A 75 -1.28 7.39 -8.08
C ALA A 75 -1.49 6.30 -7.02
N ASN A 76 -1.53 5.05 -7.44
CA ASN A 76 -1.70 3.89 -6.56
C ASN A 76 -0.51 3.76 -5.61
N SER A 77 -0.79 3.20 -4.44
CA SER A 77 0.24 2.85 -3.47
C SER A 77 0.69 1.41 -3.68
N THR A 78 1.91 1.08 -3.26
CA THR A 78 2.38 -0.32 -3.29
C THR A 78 1.49 -1.24 -2.48
N PHE A 79 0.91 -0.77 -1.37
CA PHE A 79 -0.01 -1.59 -0.59
C PHE A 79 -1.31 -1.89 -1.32
N LEU A 80 -1.81 -0.97 -2.15
CA LEU A 80 -2.97 -1.21 -3.01
C LEU A 80 -2.63 -2.21 -4.12
N GLU A 81 -1.55 -1.96 -4.87
CA GLU A 81 -1.14 -2.80 -6.00
C GLU A 81 -0.83 -4.24 -5.57
N ASN A 82 -0.20 -4.40 -4.41
CA ASN A 82 0.12 -5.69 -3.83
C ASN A 82 -1.07 -6.37 -3.12
N GLY A 83 -2.25 -5.75 -3.10
CA GLY A 83 -3.45 -6.27 -2.47
C GLY A 83 -3.40 -6.34 -0.93
N LEU A 84 -2.42 -5.69 -0.30
CA LEU A 84 -2.30 -5.59 1.16
C LEU A 84 -3.42 -4.72 1.74
N LEU A 85 -3.82 -3.70 0.99
CA LEU A 85 -5.00 -2.89 1.25
C LEU A 85 -5.95 -3.02 0.06
N LYS A 86 -7.18 -3.45 0.33
CA LYS A 86 -8.22 -3.47 -0.71
C LYS A 86 -8.64 -2.06 -1.11
N SER A 87 -9.09 -1.93 -2.35
CA SER A 87 -9.81 -0.74 -2.83
C SER A 87 -11.02 -0.46 -1.93
N TRP A 88 -11.44 0.80 -1.88
CA TRP A 88 -12.63 1.20 -1.14
C TRP A 88 -13.92 0.56 -1.71
N THR A 89 -13.92 0.20 -2.99
CA THR A 89 -15.03 -0.50 -3.67
C THR A 89 -15.08 -1.99 -3.36
N ASP A 90 -13.94 -2.61 -3.06
CA ASP A 90 -13.81 -4.05 -2.80
C ASP A 90 -13.91 -4.41 -1.31
N ALA A 91 -13.94 -3.40 -0.43
CA ALA A 91 -14.22 -3.61 0.98
C ALA A 91 -15.71 -3.93 1.14
N PRO A 92 -16.09 -5.09 1.73
CA PRO A 92 -17.48 -5.31 2.08
C PRO A 92 -17.92 -4.15 2.97
N GLN A 93 -18.94 -3.43 2.52
CA GLN A 93 -19.61 -2.42 3.34
C GLN A 93 -20.19 -3.21 4.50
N THR A 94 -19.56 -3.20 5.67
CA THR A 94 -20.23 -3.73 6.86
C THR A 94 -21.41 -2.80 7.13
N GLU A 95 -22.57 -3.20 6.62
CA GLU A 95 -23.87 -2.69 7.02
C GLU A 95 -23.94 -2.75 8.55
N LYS A 96 -24.33 -1.62 9.15
CA LYS A 96 -24.52 -1.46 10.59
C LYS A 96 -25.92 -1.89 10.95
#